data_AF-A0A1S3IRB1-F1
#
_entry.id   AF-A0A1S3IRB1-F1
#
_cell.length_a   1.000
_cell.length_b   1.000
_cell.length_c   1.000
_cell.angle_alpha   90.00
_cell.angle_beta   90.00
_cell.angle_gamma   90.00
#
_symmetry.space_group_name_H-M   'P 1'
#
loop_
_entity.id
_entity.type
_entity.pdbx_description
1 polymer ?
#
loop_
_entity_poly.entity_id
_entity_poly.type
_entity_poly.pdbx_seq_one_letter_code
_entity_poly.pdbx_strand_id
1 'polypeptide(L)'
;MSASSGLRLYMNGVAMTSTNGGTCAKWKFLYNGGACPEANHDINGLYLQAHTYQHMMPISVSGICRGLGAGNLAITLDCESCANRQIINPVTGWETTLSVTAEEVELA
;
A
#
# COMPACT_ATOMS: atom_id res chain seq x y z
N MET A 1 -17.55 12.36 9.63
CA MET A 1 -17.40 12.55 8.18
C MET A 1 -18.79 12.60 7.56
N SER A 2 -18.97 13.48 6.57
CA SER A 2 -20.21 13.65 5.83
C SER A 2 -20.38 12.53 4.80
N ALA A 3 -21.60 12.31 4.30
CA ALA A 3 -21.80 11.46 3.11
C ALA A 3 -21.13 12.04 1.85
N SER A 4 -20.83 13.34 1.86
CA SER A 4 -20.09 14.06 0.83
C SER A 4 -18.58 14.11 1.07
N SER A 5 -18.05 13.57 2.17
CA SER A 5 -16.61 13.60 2.45
C SER A 5 -15.96 12.22 2.45
N GLY A 6 -14.68 12.19 2.13
CA GLY A 6 -13.84 10.99 2.14
C GLY A 6 -12.49 11.26 2.77
N LEU A 7 -11.78 10.22 3.15
CA LEU A 7 -10.44 10.32 3.71
C LEU A 7 -9.45 10.00 2.60
N ARG A 8 -8.76 11.03 2.11
CA ARG A 8 -7.65 10.89 1.17
C ARG A 8 -6.42 10.44 1.95
N LEU A 9 -5.92 9.27 1.59
CA LEU A 9 -4.69 8.72 2.11
C LEU A 9 -3.61 8.78 1.04
N TYR A 10 -2.42 9.19 1.44
CA TYR A 10 -1.25 9.20 0.57
C TYR A 10 -0.03 8.73 1.35
N MET A 11 0.73 7.84 0.76
CA MET A 11 2.02 7.40 1.26
C MET A 11 3.05 7.57 0.16
N ASN A 12 4.23 8.05 0.55
CA ASN A 12 5.42 8.02 -0.29
C ASN A 12 6.64 7.60 0.52
N GLY A 13 7.44 6.72 -0.05
CA GLY A 13 8.69 6.25 0.54
C GLY A 13 9.39 5.23 -0.35
N VAL A 14 10.28 4.45 0.25
CA VAL A 14 10.95 3.32 -0.42
C VAL A 14 10.49 2.02 0.19
N ALA A 15 10.20 1.04 -0.65
CA ALA A 15 10.01 -0.34 -0.23
C ALA A 15 11.18 -1.20 -0.70
N MET A 16 11.43 -2.26 0.06
CA MET A 16 12.29 -3.35 -0.34
C MET A 16 11.44 -4.62 -0.47
N THR A 17 11.64 -5.35 -1.55
CA THR A 17 11.11 -6.71 -1.69
C THR A 17 12.13 -7.56 -2.42
N SER A 18 12.15 -8.84 -2.08
CA SER A 18 12.87 -9.82 -2.90
C SER A 18 11.99 -10.23 -4.06
N THR A 19 12.52 -10.23 -5.28
CA THR A 19 11.77 -10.67 -6.47
C THR A 19 12.47 -11.84 -7.16
N ASN A 20 11.65 -12.78 -7.64
CA ASN A 20 11.99 -13.81 -8.60
C ASN A 20 10.77 -14.05 -9.53
N GLY A 21 10.88 -14.96 -10.50
CA GLY A 21 9.73 -15.30 -11.34
C GLY A 21 8.54 -15.80 -10.50
N GLY A 22 7.44 -15.03 -10.46
CA GLY A 22 6.21 -15.41 -9.75
C GLY A 22 6.00 -14.75 -8.38
N THR A 23 6.88 -13.83 -7.96
CA THR A 23 6.66 -13.04 -6.74
C THR A 23 5.92 -11.75 -7.00
N CYS A 24 5.12 -11.31 -6.03
CA CYS A 24 4.51 -9.99 -6.04
C CYS A 24 4.14 -9.55 -4.62
N ALA A 25 4.44 -8.29 -4.32
CA ALA A 25 4.10 -7.63 -3.07
C ALA A 25 3.17 -6.45 -3.37
N LYS A 26 2.12 -6.30 -2.57
CA LYS A 26 1.10 -5.28 -2.71
C LYS A 26 0.97 -4.49 -1.41
N TRP A 27 1.19 -3.18 -1.47
CA TRP A 27 0.96 -2.27 -0.37
C TRP A 27 -0.42 -1.65 -0.52
N LYS A 28 -1.19 -1.61 0.58
CA LYS A 28 -2.54 -1.04 0.59
C LYS A 28 -2.83 -0.36 1.91
N PHE A 29 -3.79 0.55 1.89
CA PHE A 29 -4.37 1.07 3.12
C PHE A 29 -5.56 0.22 3.58
N LEU A 30 -5.56 -0.11 4.86
CA LEU A 30 -6.71 -0.63 5.57
C LEU A 30 -7.32 0.46 6.45
N TYR A 31 -8.64 0.42 6.54
CA TYR A 31 -9.46 1.26 7.38
C TYR A 31 -10.24 0.38 8.36
N ASN A 32 -9.99 0.50 9.66
CA ASN A 32 -10.59 -0.36 10.70
C ASN A 32 -10.53 -1.87 10.34
N GLY A 33 -9.44 -2.30 9.71
CA GLY A 33 -9.23 -3.67 9.21
C GLY A 33 -9.91 -4.00 7.88
N GLY A 34 -10.78 -3.15 7.36
CA GLY A 34 -11.39 -3.27 6.02
C GLY A 34 -10.51 -2.67 4.93
N ALA A 35 -10.56 -3.21 3.72
CA ALA A 35 -9.81 -2.66 2.59
C ALA A 35 -10.38 -1.30 2.17
N CYS A 36 -9.51 -0.29 2.02
CA CYS A 36 -9.89 0.93 1.35
C CYS A 36 -10.03 0.64 -0.16
N PRO A 37 -11.16 0.98 -0.82
CA PRO A 37 -11.46 0.49 -2.16
C PRO A 37 -10.46 0.87 -3.26
N GLU A 38 -9.72 1.97 -3.09
CA GLU A 38 -8.92 2.57 -4.16
C GLU A 38 -7.42 2.67 -3.86
N ALA A 39 -6.94 2.21 -2.70
CA ALA A 39 -5.54 2.39 -2.30
C ALA A 39 -4.68 1.14 -2.50
N ASN A 40 -3.91 1.07 -3.58
CA ASN A 40 -2.92 0.02 -3.76
C ASN A 40 -1.69 0.45 -4.57
N HIS A 41 -0.57 -0.22 -4.29
CA HIS A 41 0.63 -0.23 -5.11
C HIS A 41 1.15 -1.66 -5.22
N ASP A 42 1.26 -2.16 -6.44
CA ASP A 42 1.65 -3.54 -6.72
C ASP A 42 3.06 -3.58 -7.32
N ILE A 43 3.95 -4.33 -6.68
CA ILE A 43 5.31 -4.60 -7.14
C ILE A 43 5.38 -6.03 -7.65
N ASN A 44 5.54 -6.18 -8.97
CA ASN A 44 5.58 -7.46 -9.65
C ASN A 44 7.03 -7.85 -9.97
N GLY A 45 7.44 -9.07 -9.63
CA GLY A 45 8.70 -9.64 -10.08
C GLY A 45 8.59 -10.18 -11.51
N LEU A 46 9.29 -9.56 -12.47
CA LEU A 46 9.53 -10.16 -13.79
C LEU A 46 11.02 -10.47 -13.93
N TYR A 47 11.41 -11.65 -13.48
CA TYR A 47 12.78 -12.14 -13.61
C TYR A 47 12.84 -13.33 -14.56
N LEU A 48 13.68 -13.20 -15.58
CA LEU A 48 13.97 -14.26 -16.56
C LEU A 48 14.99 -15.28 -16.03
N GLN A 49 15.46 -15.13 -14.79
CA GLN A 49 16.45 -15.99 -14.14
C GLN A 49 15.94 -16.47 -12.78
N ALA A 50 16.31 -17.69 -12.38
CA ALA A 50 15.80 -18.34 -11.16
C ALA A 50 16.34 -17.76 -9.83
N HIS A 51 17.17 -16.73 -9.88
CA HIS A 51 17.80 -16.15 -8.71
C HIS A 51 16.89 -15.12 -8.07
N THR A 52 16.95 -15.04 -6.74
CA THR A 52 16.20 -14.06 -5.96
C THR A 52 17.06 -12.82 -5.75
N TYR A 53 16.55 -11.65 -6.11
CA TYR A 53 17.24 -10.38 -5.95
C TYR A 53 16.44 -9.44 -5.05
N GLN A 54 17.14 -8.67 -4.22
CA GLN A 54 16.52 -7.61 -3.42
C GLN A 54 16.42 -6.34 -4.25
N HIS A 55 15.23 -5.77 -4.29
CA HIS A 55 14.93 -4.51 -4.97
C HIS A 55 14.52 -3.47 -3.97
N MET A 56 15.25 -2.36 -3.94
CA MET A 56 14.79 -1.13 -3.31
C MET A 56 14.16 -0.25 -4.39
N MET A 57 12.93 0.19 -4.15
CA MET A 57 12.19 0.99 -5.13
C MET A 57 11.32 2.03 -4.46
N PRO A 58 11.22 3.24 -5.05
CA PRO A 58 10.26 4.23 -4.59
C PRO A 58 8.85 3.69 -4.82
N ILE A 59 7.99 3.82 -3.82
CA ILE A 59 6.59 3.45 -3.92
C ILE A 59 5.71 4.61 -3.50
N SER A 60 4.53 4.67 -4.10
CA SER A 60 3.47 5.60 -3.70
C SER A 60 2.16 4.84 -3.66
N VAL A 61 1.49 4.90 -2.51
CA VAL A 61 0.18 4.29 -2.29
C VAL A 61 -0.78 5.44 -2.01
N SER A 62 -1.84 5.55 -2.80
CA SER A 62 -2.80 6.62 -2.64
C SER A 62 -4.20 6.11 -2.88
N GLY A 63 -5.18 6.70 -2.21
CA GLY A 63 -6.58 6.38 -2.44
C GLY A 63 -7.51 7.22 -1.56
N ILE A 64 -8.80 7.13 -1.83
CA ILE A 64 -9.83 7.82 -1.07
C ILE A 64 -10.75 6.78 -0.45
N CYS A 65 -10.83 6.76 0.89
CA CYS A 65 -11.74 5.90 1.60
C CYS A 65 -13.06 6.65 1.86
N ARG A 66 -14.18 6.08 1.41
CA ARG A 66 -15.52 6.70 1.47
C ARG A 66 -16.42 5.96 2.47
N GLY A 67 -17.50 6.63 2.90
CA GLY A 67 -18.50 6.02 3.78
C GLY A 67 -17.98 5.76 5.20
N LEU A 68 -17.04 6.56 5.67
CA LEU A 68 -16.44 6.39 6.99
C LEU A 68 -17.34 6.99 8.08
N GLY A 69 -17.55 6.24 9.15
CA GLY A 69 -18.29 6.71 10.31
C GLY A 69 -17.56 7.84 11.05
N ALA A 70 -18.30 8.63 11.82
CA ALA A 70 -17.68 9.58 12.75
C ALA A 70 -17.00 8.86 13.92
N GLY A 71 -15.89 9.40 14.40
CA GLY A 71 -15.17 8.89 15.56
C GLY A 71 -13.71 8.57 15.25
N ASN A 72 -13.10 7.75 16.11
CA ASN A 72 -11.71 7.33 15.96
C ASN A 72 -11.55 6.38 14.78
N LEU A 73 -10.54 6.65 13.95
CA LEU A 73 -10.23 5.85 12.76
C LEU A 73 -8.86 5.20 12.93
N ALA A 74 -8.78 3.90 12.68
CA ALA A 74 -7.51 3.20 12.58
C ALA A 74 -7.12 3.05 11.10
N ILE A 75 -6.01 3.68 10.73
CA ILE A 75 -5.42 3.56 9.39
C ILE A 75 -4.20 2.65 9.52
N THR A 76 -4.16 1.59 8.72
CA THR A 76 -3.02 0.68 8.68
C THR A 76 -2.46 0.65 7.26
N LEU A 77 -1.15 0.77 7.15
CA LEU A 77 -0.46 0.40 5.93
C LEU A 77 -0.18 -1.11 6.01
N ASP A 78 -0.77 -1.86 5.10
CA ASP A 78 -0.66 -3.31 5.05
C ASP A 78 0.10 -3.76 3.80
N CYS A 79 0.72 -4.93 3.87
CA CYS A 79 1.44 -5.53 2.76
C CYS A 79 1.02 -6.99 2.59
N GLU A 80 0.56 -7.35 1.39
CA GLU A 80 0.08 -8.70 1.07
C GLU A 80 0.62 -9.21 -0.26
N SER A 81 0.49 -10.52 -0.49
CA SER A 81 0.77 -11.11 -1.80
C SER A 81 -0.29 -10.72 -2.82
N CYS A 82 0.13 -10.47 -4.06
CA CYS A 82 -0.81 -10.34 -5.18
C CYS A 82 -1.42 -11.71 -5.53
N ALA A 83 -2.57 -11.71 -6.21
CA ALA A 83 -3.29 -12.94 -6.53
C ALA A 83 -2.40 -13.99 -7.22
N ASN A 84 -2.39 -15.20 -6.65
CA ASN A 84 -1.62 -16.36 -7.14
C ASN A 84 -0.09 -16.16 -7.19
N ARG A 85 0.45 -15.26 -6.38
CA ARG A 85 1.90 -14.98 -6.32
C ARG A 85 2.41 -15.08 -4.89
N GLN A 86 3.70 -15.37 -4.73
CA GLN A 86 4.35 -15.39 -3.42
C GLN A 86 4.87 -13.99 -3.07
N ILE A 87 4.92 -13.66 -1.79
CA ILE A 87 5.56 -12.45 -1.27
C ILE A 87 6.85 -12.85 -0.54
N ILE A 88 7.96 -12.14 -0.77
CA ILE A 88 9.26 -12.47 -0.17
C ILE A 88 9.94 -11.21 0.35
N ASN A 89 10.26 -11.21 1.65
CA ASN A 89 10.94 -10.12 2.36
C ASN A 89 10.34 -8.71 2.10
N PRO A 90 9.01 -8.52 2.24
CA PRO A 90 8.42 -7.20 2.06
C PRO A 90 8.81 -6.30 3.24
N VAL A 91 9.45 -5.18 2.95
CA VAL A 91 9.84 -4.19 3.96
C VAL A 91 9.48 -2.80 3.46
N THR A 92 8.90 -2.00 4.35
CA THR A 92 8.56 -0.60 4.09
C THR A 92 9.53 0.31 4.84
N GLY A 93 10.12 1.31 4.19
CA GLY A 93 10.95 2.33 4.84
C GLY A 93 12.36 1.85 5.25
N TRP A 94 12.92 0.83 4.60
CA TRP A 94 14.28 0.36 4.91
C TRP A 94 15.28 1.49 4.71
N GLU A 95 15.92 1.93 5.80
CA GLU A 95 16.90 3.02 5.86
C GLU A 95 16.45 4.33 5.17
N THR A 96 15.14 4.56 5.10
CA THR A 96 14.55 5.69 4.37
C THR A 96 13.37 6.28 5.13
N THR A 97 13.08 7.54 4.86
CA THR A 97 11.90 8.21 5.43
C THR A 97 10.65 7.74 4.69
N LEU A 98 9.64 7.32 5.47
CA LEU A 98 8.29 7.11 5.00
C LEU A 98 7.43 8.31 5.40
N SER A 99 6.71 8.88 4.43
CA SER A 99 5.71 9.92 4.68
C SER A 99 4.31 9.36 4.46
N VAL A 100 3.40 9.68 5.39
CA VAL A 100 1.99 9.31 5.32
C VAL A 100 1.16 10.55 5.62
N THR A 101 0.20 10.83 4.74
CA THR A 101 -0.76 11.91 4.88
C THR A 101 -2.16 11.32 4.89
N ALA A 102 -2.98 11.79 5.82
CA ALA A 102 -4.41 11.49 5.90
C ALA A 102 -5.18 12.81 5.99
N GLU A 103 -6.10 13.04 5.07
CA GLU A 103 -6.82 14.31 4.93
C GLU A 103 -8.29 14.05 4.62
N GLU A 104 -9.19 14.70 5.35
CA GLU A 104 -10.60 14.72 4.99
C GLU A 104 -10.80 15.66 3.79
N VAL A 105 -11.43 15.15 2.73
CA VAL A 105 -11.69 15.88 1.49
C VAL A 105 -13.17 15.80 1.15
N GLU A 106 -13.72 16.86 0.57
CA GLU A 106 -15.03 16.80 -0.06
C GLU A 106 -14.94 16.00 -1.36
N LEU A 107 -15.91 15.12 -1.58
CA LEU A 107 -16.09 14.30 -2.77
C LEU A 107 -16.97 15.09 -3.74
N ALA A 108 -16.44 15.36 -4.93
CA ALA A 108 -17.19 16.00 -6.02
C ALA A 108 -18.29 15.09 -6.59
#